data_AF-A0A7Z8KN47-F1
#
_entry.id   AF-A0A7Z8KN47-F1
#
_cell.length_a   1.000
_cell.length_b   1.000
_cell.length_c   1.000
_cell.angle_alpha   90.00
_cell.angle_beta   90.00
_cell.angle_gamma   90.00
#
_symmetry.space_group_name_H-M   'P 1'
#
loop_
_entity.id
_entity.type
_entity.pdbx_description
1 polymer ?
#
loop_
_entity_poly.entity_id
_entity_poly.type
_entity_poly.pdbx_seq_one_letter_code
_entity_poly.pdbx_strand_id
1 'polypeptide(L)'
;MVVTGEVIGYIIGLFGVVLALYSIIKQKKLEERLKEKEKLKLFSTKIKDELFFRIDCFSEITNPHDDEDTYYQLDSLGRDVIATSYENKQSDVIVETSTEIRLKASCETESQKEKELSAENKDFIFTSLVEGKCNNMSLWCSTNSSSGLVYDMDGLFIRNLLSALDELDKLEHEFRHVIQEFKPELFLNLRTCIQNIFHEIVESASYYKEIVVHITDFDKADDIGLWIYNLYLGMDKVLPLIEELKEIEENLDKFREKLVLTSYT
;
A
#
# COMPACT_ATOMS: atom_id res chain seq x y z
N MET A 1 11.86 -23.37 78.45
CA MET A 1 11.68 -22.13 77.64
C MET A 1 12.39 -22.29 76.29
N VAL A 2 11.85 -23.11 75.38
CA VAL A 2 12.42 -23.31 74.01
C VAL A 2 11.35 -23.10 72.92
N VAL A 3 10.07 -23.24 73.28
CA VAL A 3 8.91 -23.19 72.37
C VAL A 3 8.67 -21.81 71.74
N THR A 4 9.06 -20.71 72.40
CA THR A 4 8.85 -19.34 71.88
C THR A 4 9.82 -18.96 70.77
N GLY A 5 11.05 -19.48 70.79
CA GLY A 5 12.05 -19.20 69.74
C GLY A 5 11.73 -19.89 68.41
N GLU A 6 11.23 -21.12 68.47
CA GLU A 6 10.82 -21.89 67.29
C GLU A 6 9.59 -21.27 66.61
N VAL A 7 8.57 -20.86 67.39
CA VAL A 7 7.37 -20.20 66.85
C VAL A 7 7.72 -18.86 66.17
N ILE A 8 8.62 -18.06 66.75
CA ILE A 8 9.09 -16.81 66.14
C ILE A 8 9.90 -17.09 64.87
N GLY A 9 10.74 -18.13 64.86
CA GLY A 9 11.49 -18.57 63.69
C GLY A 9 10.59 -19.02 62.53
N TYR A 10 9.52 -19.77 62.83
CA TYR A 10 8.52 -20.17 61.82
C TYR A 10 7.75 -18.98 61.26
N ILE A 11 7.36 -18.02 62.11
CA ILE A 11 6.66 -16.81 61.66
C ILE A 11 7.57 -15.95 60.77
N ILE A 12 8.81 -15.70 61.18
CA ILE A 12 9.78 -14.94 60.37
C ILE A 12 10.10 -15.66 59.05
N GLY A 13 10.22 -17.00 59.07
CA GLY A 13 10.42 -17.81 57.86
C GLY A 13 9.23 -17.72 56.89
N LEU A 14 8.00 -17.79 57.39
CA LEU A 14 6.78 -17.63 56.58
C LEU A 14 6.67 -16.23 55.98
N PHE A 15 6.97 -15.19 56.76
CA PHE A 15 7.01 -13.82 56.25
C PHE A 15 8.09 -13.64 55.17
N GLY A 16 9.26 -14.26 55.33
CA GLY A 16 10.32 -14.26 54.31
C GLY A 16 9.87 -14.90 52.99
N VAL A 17 9.18 -16.04 53.04
CA VAL A 17 8.64 -16.72 51.85
C VAL A 17 7.55 -15.88 51.17
N VAL A 18 6.63 -15.28 51.94
CA VAL A 18 5.57 -14.41 51.40
C VAL A 18 6.16 -13.17 50.72
N LEU A 19 7.17 -12.53 51.32
CA LEU A 19 7.87 -11.38 50.72
C LEU A 19 8.62 -11.78 49.44
N ALA A 20 9.28 -12.94 49.43
CA ALA A 20 9.96 -13.45 48.24
C ALA A 20 8.96 -13.75 47.09
N LEU A 21 7.84 -14.40 47.39
CA LEU A 21 6.78 -14.65 46.42
C LEU A 21 6.17 -13.35 45.88
N TYR A 22 5.91 -12.38 46.75
CA TYR A 22 5.43 -11.06 46.34
C TYR A 22 6.43 -10.34 45.43
N SER A 23 7.73 -10.42 45.75
CA SER A 23 8.80 -9.85 44.93
C SER A 23 8.86 -10.50 43.55
N ILE A 24 8.78 -11.83 43.46
CA ILE A 24 8.78 -12.57 42.19
C ILE A 24 7.55 -12.20 41.34
N ILE A 25 6.36 -12.13 41.95
CA ILE A 25 5.13 -11.73 41.24
C ILE A 25 5.26 -10.30 40.72
N LYS A 26 5.80 -9.38 41.54
CA LYS A 26 6.01 -7.98 41.14
C LYS A 26 7.02 -7.87 40.00
N GLN A 27 8.10 -8.65 40.05
CA GLN A 27 9.12 -8.68 39.00
C GLN A 27 8.54 -9.22 37.68
N LYS A 28 7.77 -10.32 37.72
CA LYS A 28 7.10 -10.85 36.52
C LYS A 28 6.15 -9.82 35.88
N LYS A 29 5.34 -9.14 36.69
CA LYS A 29 4.46 -8.06 36.20
C LYS A 29 5.23 -6.89 35.60
N LEU A 30 6.41 -6.57 36.15
CA LEU A 30 7.27 -5.52 35.60
C LEU A 30 7.87 -5.95 34.26
N GLU A 31 8.36 -7.20 34.15
CA GLU A 31 8.88 -7.77 32.91
C GLU A 31 7.81 -7.84 31.80
N GLU A 32 6.57 -8.22 32.15
CA GLU A 32 5.43 -8.22 31.23
C GLU A 32 5.15 -6.81 30.70
N ARG A 33 5.07 -5.80 31.59
CA ARG A 33 4.87 -4.40 31.19
C ARG A 33 6.00 -3.86 30.33
N LEU A 34 7.26 -4.22 30.60
CA LEU A 34 8.40 -3.80 29.78
C LEU A 34 8.31 -4.41 28.37
N LYS A 35 7.95 -5.71 28.26
CA LYS A 35 7.74 -6.37 26.98
C LYS A 35 6.59 -5.75 26.19
N GLU A 36 5.49 -5.40 26.85
CA GLU A 36 4.38 -4.67 26.21
C GLU A 36 4.84 -3.31 25.67
N LYS A 37 5.58 -2.53 26.47
CA LYS A 37 6.14 -1.25 26.04
C LYS A 37 7.07 -1.38 24.83
N GLU A 38 7.95 -2.37 24.83
CA GLU A 38 8.83 -2.67 23.68
C GLU A 38 8.01 -3.07 22.44
N LYS A 39 6.94 -3.86 22.62
CA LYS A 39 6.04 -4.23 21.53
C LYS A 39 5.33 -3.03 20.92
N LEU A 40 4.87 -2.07 21.74
CA LEU A 40 4.26 -0.83 21.26
C LEU A 40 5.26 0.05 20.49
N LYS A 41 6.53 0.11 20.95
CA LYS A 41 7.60 0.82 20.22
C LYS A 41 7.87 0.19 18.87
N LEU A 42 8.04 -1.14 18.83
CA LEU A 42 8.26 -1.86 17.58
C LEU A 42 7.10 -1.63 16.60
N PHE A 43 5.86 -1.69 17.08
CA PHE A 43 4.69 -1.45 16.24
C PHE A 43 4.69 -0.03 15.65
N SER A 44 4.96 0.97 16.50
CA SER A 44 5.08 2.37 16.07
C SER A 44 6.18 2.57 15.02
N THR A 45 7.33 1.93 15.21
CA THR A 45 8.44 1.96 14.24
C THR A 45 8.02 1.34 12.92
N LYS A 46 7.38 0.17 12.91
CA LYS A 46 6.95 -0.48 11.66
C LYS A 46 5.88 0.32 10.90
N ILE A 47 4.94 0.96 11.61
CA ILE A 47 3.98 1.87 10.96
C ILE A 47 4.73 2.98 10.22
N LYS A 48 5.74 3.57 10.85
CA LYS A 48 6.51 4.67 10.25
C LYS A 48 7.42 4.21 9.11
N ASP A 49 8.23 3.20 9.37
CA ASP A 49 9.36 2.85 8.49
C ASP A 49 8.93 1.92 7.36
N GLU A 50 7.86 1.13 7.55
CA GLU A 50 7.37 0.16 6.56
C GLU A 50 6.08 0.66 5.88
N LEU A 51 5.06 1.06 6.65
CA LEU A 51 3.74 1.39 6.08
C LEU A 51 3.66 2.81 5.49
N PHE A 52 4.06 3.85 6.24
CA PHE A 52 4.05 5.23 5.70
C PHE A 52 4.97 5.38 4.51
N PHE A 53 6.15 4.76 4.53
CA PHE A 53 7.03 4.74 3.35
C PHE A 53 6.34 4.26 2.06
N ARG A 54 5.33 3.37 2.15
CA ARG A 54 4.54 2.93 0.99
C ARG A 54 3.38 3.86 0.65
N ILE A 55 2.80 4.52 1.65
CA ILE A 55 1.65 5.41 1.48
C ILE A 55 2.08 6.80 0.99
N ASP A 56 3.24 7.31 1.42
CA ASP A 56 3.70 8.65 1.06
C ASP A 56 3.89 8.82 -0.47
N CYS A 57 4.16 7.71 -1.18
CA CYS A 57 4.26 7.67 -2.64
C CYS A 57 2.95 8.04 -3.38
N PHE A 58 1.79 8.06 -2.70
CA PHE A 58 0.53 8.48 -3.34
C PHE A 58 0.50 9.96 -3.70
N SER A 59 1.34 10.78 -3.07
CA SER A 59 1.49 12.19 -3.43
C SER A 59 2.01 12.38 -4.87
N GLU A 60 2.91 11.50 -5.32
CA GLU A 60 3.53 11.56 -6.66
C GLU A 60 2.51 11.26 -7.77
N ILE A 61 1.52 10.39 -7.51
CA ILE A 61 0.44 10.10 -8.47
C ILE A 61 -0.43 11.32 -8.75
N THR A 62 -0.63 12.18 -7.73
CA THR A 62 -1.48 13.37 -7.88
C THR A 62 -0.82 14.47 -8.70
N ASN A 63 0.51 14.43 -8.84
CA ASN A 63 1.26 15.36 -9.66
C ASN A 63 2.45 14.63 -10.32
N PRO A 64 2.21 13.89 -11.42
CA PRO A 64 3.24 13.06 -12.05
C PRO A 64 4.43 13.85 -12.63
N HIS A 65 4.34 15.18 -12.67
CA HIS A 65 5.46 16.06 -13.03
C HIS A 65 6.55 16.17 -11.95
N ASP A 66 6.22 15.85 -10.69
CA ASP A 66 7.18 15.88 -9.59
C ASP A 66 8.12 14.67 -9.60
N ASP A 67 7.73 13.58 -10.28
CA ASP A 67 8.56 12.41 -10.54
C ASP A 67 9.23 12.50 -11.93
N GLU A 68 10.56 12.58 -11.94
CA GLU A 68 11.33 12.81 -13.17
C GLU A 68 11.15 11.69 -14.20
N ASP A 69 11.10 10.43 -13.74
CA ASP A 69 10.93 9.27 -14.59
C ASP A 69 9.54 9.24 -15.22
N THR A 70 8.49 9.41 -14.43
CA THR A 70 7.10 9.48 -14.92
C THR A 70 6.92 10.66 -15.87
N TYR A 71 7.42 11.85 -15.53
CA TYR A 71 7.37 13.00 -16.41
C TYR A 71 8.01 12.73 -17.77
N TYR A 72 9.20 12.09 -17.79
CA TYR A 72 9.88 11.73 -19.02
C TYR A 72 9.08 10.75 -19.88
N GLN A 73 8.43 9.76 -19.25
CA GLN A 73 7.54 8.82 -19.95
C GLN A 73 6.37 9.55 -20.61
N LEU A 74 5.71 10.46 -19.88
CA LEU A 74 4.55 11.21 -20.38
C LEU A 74 4.92 12.17 -21.53
N ASP A 75 6.01 12.93 -21.41
CA ASP A 75 6.49 13.79 -22.50
C ASP A 75 6.90 12.96 -23.73
N SER A 76 7.56 11.83 -23.51
CA SER A 76 7.96 10.93 -24.61
C SER A 76 6.76 10.34 -25.35
N LEU A 77 5.76 9.85 -24.61
CA LEU A 77 4.51 9.34 -25.19
C LEU A 77 3.80 10.43 -26.00
N GLY A 78 3.65 11.63 -25.45
CA GLY A 78 3.02 12.75 -26.15
C GLY A 78 3.73 13.12 -27.45
N ARG A 79 5.07 13.14 -27.45
CA ARG A 79 5.86 13.40 -28.65
C ARG A 79 5.72 12.30 -29.69
N ASP A 80 5.66 11.05 -29.25
CA ASP A 80 5.48 9.88 -30.13
C ASP A 80 4.09 9.88 -30.77
N VAL A 81 3.05 10.29 -30.03
CA VAL A 81 1.71 10.52 -30.59
C VAL A 81 1.75 11.61 -31.67
N ILE A 82 2.40 12.75 -31.42
CA ILE A 82 2.54 13.81 -32.42
C ILE A 82 3.33 13.33 -33.65
N ALA A 83 4.43 12.59 -33.43
CA ALA A 83 5.23 12.05 -34.51
C ALA A 83 4.43 11.07 -35.38
N THR A 84 3.67 10.17 -34.75
CA THR A 84 2.79 9.21 -35.41
C THR A 84 1.72 9.90 -36.25
N SER A 85 1.10 10.95 -35.72
CA SER A 85 0.13 11.78 -36.46
C SER A 85 0.75 12.39 -37.72
N TYR A 86 1.96 12.96 -37.59
CA TYR A 86 2.67 13.58 -38.70
C TYR A 86 3.09 12.57 -39.78
N GLU A 87 3.63 11.42 -39.38
CA GLU A 87 4.05 10.35 -40.28
C GLU A 87 2.88 9.79 -41.09
N ASN A 88 1.75 9.55 -40.43
CA ASN A 88 0.55 8.96 -41.04
C ASN A 88 -0.37 10.00 -41.70
N LYS A 89 -0.11 11.30 -41.50
CA LYS A 89 -0.92 12.42 -42.00
C LYS A 89 -2.38 12.35 -41.53
N GLN A 90 -2.59 11.98 -40.27
CA GLN A 90 -3.89 11.82 -39.64
C GLN A 90 -3.91 12.58 -38.32
N SER A 91 -5.00 13.29 -38.02
CA SER A 91 -5.15 14.00 -36.74
C SER A 91 -5.51 13.07 -35.58
N ASP A 92 -6.04 11.89 -35.88
CA ASP A 92 -6.40 10.89 -34.88
C ASP A 92 -5.26 9.88 -34.79
N VAL A 93 -4.82 9.60 -33.57
CA VAL A 93 -3.82 8.58 -33.26
C VAL A 93 -4.41 7.60 -32.25
N ILE A 94 -4.28 6.32 -32.54
CA ILE A 94 -4.69 5.25 -31.63
C ILE A 94 -3.50 4.91 -30.73
N VAL A 95 -3.71 5.03 -29.43
CA VAL A 95 -2.80 4.57 -28.39
C VAL A 95 -3.36 3.25 -27.86
N GLU A 96 -2.60 2.18 -28.06
CA GLU A 96 -2.91 0.86 -27.53
C GLU A 96 -2.44 0.80 -26.09
N THR A 97 -3.24 0.18 -25.23
CA THR A 97 -2.91 0.00 -23.83
C THR A 97 -2.72 -1.49 -23.52
N SER A 98 -1.90 -1.79 -22.52
CA SER A 98 -1.72 -3.16 -22.07
C SER A 98 -1.53 -3.18 -20.56
N THR A 99 -2.23 -4.08 -19.88
CA THR A 99 -2.08 -4.28 -18.45
C THR A 99 -1.64 -5.70 -18.18
N GLU A 100 -0.48 -5.86 -17.56
CA GLU A 100 0.08 -7.13 -17.16
C GLU A 100 -0.13 -7.34 -15.66
N ILE A 101 -0.64 -8.51 -15.27
CA ILE A 101 -0.83 -8.87 -13.85
C ILE A 101 -0.17 -10.21 -13.55
N ARG A 102 0.65 -10.22 -12.48
CA ARG A 102 1.32 -11.41 -11.96
C ARG A 102 0.75 -11.80 -10.60
N LEU A 103 0.42 -13.07 -10.43
CA LEU A 103 -0.08 -13.63 -9.17
C LEU A 103 1.02 -14.38 -8.40
N LYS A 104 0.89 -14.42 -7.07
CA LYS A 104 1.81 -15.13 -6.15
C LYS A 104 1.78 -16.64 -6.43
N ALA A 105 2.95 -17.28 -6.35
CA ALA A 105 3.22 -18.65 -6.80
C ALA A 105 2.55 -19.78 -6.00
N SER A 106 1.71 -19.50 -4.98
CA SER A 106 0.94 -20.54 -4.27
C SER A 106 -0.16 -21.19 -5.10
N CYS A 107 -0.29 -20.82 -6.38
CA CYS A 107 -1.22 -21.38 -7.35
C CYS A 107 -0.47 -22.20 -8.43
N GLU A 108 0.04 -23.38 -8.05
CA GLU A 108 0.52 -24.48 -8.93
C GLU A 108 1.76 -24.23 -9.83
N THR A 109 2.40 -25.34 -10.25
CA THR A 109 3.71 -25.43 -10.92
C THR A 109 3.73 -25.10 -12.43
N GLU A 110 4.82 -24.42 -12.82
CA GLU A 110 5.60 -24.45 -14.08
C GLU A 110 5.32 -23.54 -15.28
N SER A 111 4.31 -22.66 -15.25
CA SER A 111 4.47 -21.38 -15.97
C SER A 111 3.87 -20.25 -15.16
N GLN A 112 4.71 -19.26 -14.84
CA GLN A 112 4.36 -18.02 -14.17
C GLN A 112 3.14 -17.42 -14.87
N LYS A 113 1.93 -17.53 -14.30
CA LYS A 113 0.71 -17.05 -14.98
C LYS A 113 0.64 -15.52 -14.88
N GLU A 114 1.44 -14.87 -15.73
CA GLU A 114 1.11 -13.57 -16.28
C GLU A 114 -0.26 -13.69 -16.95
N LYS A 115 -1.18 -12.81 -16.56
CA LYS A 115 -2.47 -12.66 -17.21
C LYS A 115 -2.59 -11.22 -17.68
N GLU A 116 -3.06 -11.06 -18.91
CA GLU A 116 -3.49 -9.77 -19.42
C GLU A 116 -4.87 -9.43 -18.84
N LEU A 117 -5.07 -8.19 -18.39
CA LEU A 117 -6.37 -7.74 -17.87
C LEU A 117 -7.40 -7.66 -18.99
N SER A 118 -8.59 -8.18 -18.74
CA SER A 118 -9.75 -8.08 -19.63
C SER A 118 -11.04 -7.98 -18.83
N ALA A 119 -12.11 -7.48 -19.46
CA ALA A 119 -13.43 -7.43 -18.83
C ALA A 119 -13.91 -8.80 -18.31
N GLU A 120 -13.47 -9.90 -18.93
CA GLU A 120 -13.84 -11.26 -18.54
C GLU A 120 -13.09 -11.78 -17.30
N ASN A 121 -11.91 -11.21 -16.99
CA ASN A 121 -11.09 -11.65 -15.87
C ASN A 121 -10.88 -10.59 -14.78
N LYS A 122 -11.42 -9.38 -14.96
CA LYS A 122 -11.36 -8.28 -13.99
C LYS A 122 -11.82 -8.69 -12.59
N ASP A 123 -12.98 -9.34 -12.46
CA ASP A 123 -13.49 -9.78 -11.15
C ASP A 123 -12.55 -10.79 -10.46
N PHE A 124 -11.94 -11.66 -11.25
CA PHE A 124 -10.95 -12.62 -10.76
C PHE A 124 -9.68 -11.92 -10.28
N ILE A 125 -9.22 -10.89 -10.99
CA ILE A 125 -8.07 -10.07 -10.61
C ILE A 125 -8.34 -9.31 -9.32
N PHE A 126 -9.51 -8.67 -9.21
CA PHE A 126 -9.91 -7.98 -7.98
C PHE A 126 -10.01 -8.94 -6.80
N THR A 127 -10.64 -10.10 -6.99
CA THR A 127 -10.69 -11.15 -5.94
C THR A 127 -9.28 -11.58 -5.54
N SER A 128 -8.37 -11.75 -6.50
CA SER A 128 -6.98 -12.12 -6.24
C SER A 128 -6.23 -11.04 -5.46
N LEU A 129 -6.50 -9.76 -5.70
CA LEU A 129 -5.97 -8.65 -4.90
C LEU A 129 -6.49 -8.74 -3.45
N VAL A 130 -7.80 -8.86 -3.27
CA VAL A 130 -8.42 -8.91 -1.93
C VAL A 130 -7.90 -10.10 -1.12
N GLU A 131 -7.61 -11.22 -1.78
CA GLU A 131 -7.03 -12.42 -1.18
C GLU A 131 -5.49 -12.32 -0.97
N GLY A 132 -4.86 -11.18 -1.29
CA GLY A 132 -3.42 -10.97 -1.14
C GLY A 132 -2.57 -11.80 -2.11
N LYS A 133 -3.16 -12.28 -3.22
CA LYS A 133 -2.53 -13.13 -4.23
C LYS A 133 -1.98 -12.34 -5.42
N CYS A 134 -2.29 -11.05 -5.55
CA CYS A 134 -1.66 -10.19 -6.56
C CYS A 134 -0.21 -9.89 -6.13
N ASN A 135 0.75 -10.12 -7.02
CA ASN A 135 2.19 -9.87 -6.76
C ASN A 135 2.69 -8.63 -7.49
N ASN A 136 2.24 -8.43 -8.73
CA ASN A 136 2.59 -7.28 -9.54
C ASN A 136 1.44 -6.95 -10.47
N MET A 137 1.28 -5.67 -10.78
CA MET A 137 0.49 -5.19 -11.89
C MET A 137 1.27 -4.04 -12.52
N SER A 138 1.29 -3.99 -13.85
CA SER A 138 1.96 -2.94 -14.62
C SER A 138 1.08 -2.54 -15.79
N LEU A 139 0.99 -1.24 -16.04
CA LEU A 139 0.17 -0.61 -17.04
C LEU A 139 1.07 0.10 -18.05
N TRP A 140 0.83 -0.23 -19.29
CA TRP A 140 1.66 0.20 -20.40
C TRP A 140 0.79 0.83 -21.47
N CYS A 141 1.38 1.75 -22.21
CA CYS A 141 0.80 2.28 -23.44
C CYS A 141 1.83 2.28 -24.56
N SER A 142 1.36 2.17 -25.79
CA SER A 142 2.18 2.31 -26.98
C SER A 142 1.36 2.91 -28.11
N THR A 143 2.00 3.71 -28.94
CA THR A 143 1.41 4.10 -30.23
C THR A 143 1.57 2.95 -31.23
N ASN A 144 0.69 2.85 -32.22
CA ASN A 144 0.86 1.90 -33.34
C ASN A 144 1.92 2.41 -34.36
N SER A 145 3.00 3.02 -33.85
CA SER A 145 4.06 3.63 -34.65
C SER A 145 5.18 2.64 -34.95
N SER A 146 6.08 3.03 -35.85
CA SER A 146 7.25 2.23 -36.21
C SER A 146 8.30 2.08 -35.10
N SER A 147 8.20 2.88 -34.03
CA SER A 147 9.20 2.92 -32.94
C SER A 147 9.10 1.70 -32.03
N GLY A 148 7.91 1.10 -31.90
CA GLY A 148 7.65 -0.01 -30.98
C GLY A 148 7.93 0.33 -29.51
N LEU A 149 7.95 1.62 -29.16
CA LEU A 149 8.20 2.08 -27.80
C LEU A 149 6.98 1.79 -26.92
N VAL A 150 7.26 1.38 -25.69
CA VAL A 150 6.27 1.09 -24.66
C VAL A 150 6.56 2.01 -23.48
N TYR A 151 5.51 2.72 -23.04
CA TYR A 151 5.57 3.71 -21.98
C TYR A 151 4.91 3.14 -20.73
N ASP A 152 5.62 3.26 -19.61
CA ASP A 152 5.11 2.88 -18.29
C ASP A 152 4.15 3.97 -17.78
N MET A 153 2.93 3.57 -17.45
CA MET A 153 1.85 4.47 -17.00
C MET A 153 1.58 4.38 -15.51
N ASP A 154 2.14 3.39 -14.81
CA ASP A 154 1.97 3.26 -13.36
C ASP A 154 3.25 3.43 -12.56
N GLY A 155 4.40 3.45 -13.24
CA GLY A 155 5.70 3.64 -12.62
C GLY A 155 5.89 2.68 -11.45
N LEU A 156 6.11 3.23 -10.25
CA LEU A 156 6.26 2.43 -9.04
C LEU A 156 5.00 2.40 -8.16
N PHE A 157 3.94 3.10 -8.57
CA PHE A 157 2.83 3.40 -7.67
C PHE A 157 1.99 2.17 -7.35
N ILE A 158 1.65 1.33 -8.33
CA ILE A 158 0.86 0.12 -8.09
C ILE A 158 1.64 -0.88 -7.26
N ARG A 159 2.94 -0.98 -7.51
CA ARG A 159 3.83 -1.78 -6.68
C ARG A 159 3.79 -1.30 -5.22
N ASN A 160 3.73 0.00 -4.98
CA ASN A 160 3.60 0.56 -3.63
C ASN A 160 2.21 0.31 -3.01
N LEU A 161 1.11 0.40 -3.77
CA LEU A 161 -0.24 -0.03 -3.32
C LEU A 161 -0.24 -1.48 -2.84
N LEU A 162 0.29 -2.38 -3.67
CA LEU A 162 0.36 -3.82 -3.35
C LEU A 162 1.25 -4.06 -2.13
N SER A 163 2.38 -3.37 -2.05
CA SER A 163 3.29 -3.46 -0.90
C SER A 163 2.63 -2.96 0.39
N ALA A 164 1.85 -1.87 0.33
CA ALA A 164 1.13 -1.35 1.49
C ALA A 164 0.12 -2.38 2.04
N LEU A 165 -0.61 -3.09 1.17
CA LEU A 165 -1.50 -4.18 1.59
C LEU A 165 -0.73 -5.33 2.24
N ASP A 166 0.41 -5.74 1.68
CA ASP A 166 1.26 -6.78 2.26
C ASP A 166 1.82 -6.36 3.64
N GLU A 167 2.20 -5.09 3.82
CA GLU A 167 2.62 -4.58 5.14
C GLU A 167 1.45 -4.52 6.13
N LEU A 168 0.24 -4.15 5.69
CA LEU A 168 -0.96 -4.20 6.53
C LEU A 168 -1.25 -5.62 7.02
N ASP A 169 -1.15 -6.62 6.15
CA ASP A 169 -1.33 -8.04 6.52
C ASP A 169 -0.33 -8.47 7.60
N LYS A 170 0.94 -8.10 7.46
CA LYS A 170 1.98 -8.42 8.46
C LYS A 170 1.72 -7.73 9.79
N LEU A 171 1.36 -6.44 9.77
CA LEU A 171 1.07 -5.66 10.96
C LEU A 171 -0.17 -6.21 11.69
N GLU A 172 -1.24 -6.52 10.96
CA GLU A 172 -2.45 -7.12 11.51
C GLU A 172 -2.20 -8.52 12.06
N HIS A 173 -1.29 -9.30 11.47
CA HIS A 173 -0.90 -10.60 12.00
C HIS A 173 -0.10 -10.49 13.31
N GLU A 174 0.93 -9.64 13.33
CA GLU A 174 1.87 -9.54 14.46
C GLU A 174 1.29 -8.74 15.66
N PHE A 175 0.49 -7.71 15.36
CA PHE A 175 -0.02 -6.74 16.33
C PHE A 175 -1.54 -6.75 16.49
N ARG A 176 -2.24 -7.80 16.03
CA ARG A 176 -3.71 -7.95 16.13
C ARG A 176 -4.29 -7.46 17.45
N HIS A 177 -3.74 -7.94 18.57
CA HIS A 177 -4.24 -7.61 19.90
C HIS A 177 -4.14 -6.11 20.21
N VAL A 178 -3.06 -5.45 19.78
CA VAL A 178 -2.86 -4.01 19.98
C VAL A 178 -3.82 -3.23 19.07
N ILE A 179 -4.00 -3.65 17.82
CA ILE A 179 -4.93 -3.01 16.87
C ILE A 179 -6.36 -3.07 17.40
N GLN A 180 -6.79 -4.25 17.87
CA GLN A 180 -8.13 -4.47 18.42
C GLN A 180 -8.38 -3.64 19.69
N GLU A 181 -7.36 -3.45 20.53
CA GLU A 181 -7.48 -2.67 21.76
C GLU A 181 -7.58 -1.17 21.49
N PHE A 182 -6.80 -0.63 20.55
CA PHE A 182 -6.68 0.82 20.41
C PHE A 182 -7.56 1.42 19.30
N LYS A 183 -7.61 0.82 18.09
CA LYS A 183 -8.40 1.30 16.94
C LYS A 183 -8.56 0.21 15.85
N PRO A 184 -9.54 -0.71 15.97
CA PRO A 184 -9.75 -1.77 14.98
C PRO A 184 -10.21 -1.25 13.60
N GLU A 185 -10.98 -0.17 13.57
CA GLU A 185 -11.56 0.37 12.33
C GLU A 185 -10.52 1.08 11.45
N LEU A 186 -9.42 1.56 12.02
CA LEU A 186 -8.43 2.36 11.28
C LEU A 186 -7.70 1.55 10.19
N PHE A 187 -7.26 0.34 10.54
CA PHE A 187 -6.56 -0.55 9.60
C PHE A 187 -7.52 -1.11 8.55
N LEU A 188 -8.78 -1.39 8.93
CA LEU A 188 -9.82 -1.78 8.00
C LEU A 188 -10.10 -0.67 6.98
N ASN A 189 -10.30 0.57 7.44
CA ASN A 189 -10.57 1.71 6.55
C ASN A 189 -9.39 1.95 5.61
N LEU A 190 -8.15 1.89 6.11
CA LEU A 190 -6.94 2.00 5.28
C LEU A 190 -6.89 0.93 4.19
N ARG A 191 -7.12 -0.33 4.56
CA ARG A 191 -7.19 -1.45 3.61
C ARG A 191 -8.27 -1.23 2.56
N THR A 192 -9.47 -0.87 2.99
CA THR A 192 -10.61 -0.63 2.09
C THR A 192 -10.33 0.53 1.14
N CYS A 193 -9.75 1.62 1.61
CA CYS A 193 -9.38 2.76 0.77
C CYS A 193 -8.35 2.36 -0.30
N ILE A 194 -7.27 1.66 0.08
CA ILE A 194 -6.26 1.14 -0.86
C ILE A 194 -6.89 0.18 -1.89
N GLN A 195 -7.77 -0.71 -1.45
CA GLN A 195 -8.49 -1.64 -2.34
C GLN A 195 -9.42 -0.91 -3.31
N ASN A 196 -10.08 0.16 -2.88
CA ASN A 196 -10.94 0.98 -3.72
C ASN A 196 -10.11 1.74 -4.77
N ILE A 197 -8.95 2.28 -4.42
CA ILE A 197 -8.03 2.91 -5.38
C ILE A 197 -7.65 1.91 -6.47
N PHE A 198 -7.20 0.71 -6.07
CA PHE A 198 -6.86 -0.34 -7.02
C PHE A 198 -8.06 -0.77 -7.88
N HIS A 199 -9.25 -0.84 -7.29
CA HIS A 199 -10.49 -1.15 -8.01
C HIS A 199 -10.75 -0.15 -9.14
N GLU A 200 -10.69 1.15 -8.85
CA GLU A 200 -10.94 2.18 -9.88
C GLU A 200 -9.89 2.15 -10.99
N ILE A 201 -8.62 1.89 -10.66
CA ILE A 201 -7.56 1.75 -11.68
C ILE A 201 -7.84 0.55 -12.57
N VAL A 202 -8.14 -0.61 -11.99
CA VAL A 202 -8.45 -1.83 -12.76
C VAL A 202 -9.71 -1.64 -13.61
N GLU A 203 -10.73 -0.97 -13.07
CA GLU A 203 -11.93 -0.61 -13.84
C GLU A 203 -11.55 0.22 -15.06
N SER A 204 -10.82 1.32 -14.85
CA SER A 204 -10.44 2.23 -15.93
C SER A 204 -9.56 1.54 -16.97
N ALA A 205 -8.53 0.82 -16.52
CA ALA A 205 -7.60 0.11 -17.39
C ALA A 205 -8.28 -1.01 -18.20
N SER A 206 -9.27 -1.69 -17.63
CA SER A 206 -10.04 -2.71 -18.34
C SER A 206 -10.98 -2.13 -19.41
N TYR A 207 -11.42 -0.89 -19.20
CA TYR A 207 -12.33 -0.19 -20.11
C TYR A 207 -11.58 0.38 -21.32
N TYR A 208 -10.45 1.02 -21.08
CA TYR A 208 -9.66 1.68 -22.12
C TYR A 208 -8.61 0.75 -22.71
N LYS A 209 -8.99 -0.16 -23.62
CA LYS A 209 -8.02 -0.97 -24.38
C LYS A 209 -7.26 -0.16 -25.43
N GLU A 210 -7.98 0.78 -26.05
CA GLU A 210 -7.47 1.71 -27.03
C GLU A 210 -7.96 3.11 -26.66
N ILE A 211 -7.10 4.10 -26.83
CA ILE A 211 -7.39 5.51 -26.58
C ILE A 211 -7.18 6.26 -27.89
N VAL A 212 -8.24 6.90 -28.39
CA VAL A 212 -8.17 7.73 -29.59
C VAL A 212 -7.81 9.14 -29.17
N VAL A 213 -6.62 9.60 -29.56
CA VAL A 213 -6.12 10.95 -29.29
C VAL A 213 -6.32 11.81 -30.53
N HIS A 214 -7.10 12.89 -30.39
CA HIS A 214 -7.21 13.90 -31.43
C HIS A 214 -6.15 14.98 -31.20
N ILE A 215 -5.05 14.95 -31.98
CA ILE A 215 -3.86 15.77 -31.69
C ILE A 215 -4.13 17.28 -31.72
N THR A 216 -5.17 17.74 -32.41
CA THR A 216 -5.52 19.16 -32.49
C THR A 216 -6.26 19.68 -31.26
N ASP A 217 -6.64 18.81 -30.33
CA ASP A 217 -7.22 19.21 -29.03
C ASP A 217 -6.14 19.66 -28.02
N PHE A 218 -4.86 19.53 -28.38
CA PHE A 218 -3.73 19.78 -27.48
C PHE A 218 -2.72 20.76 -28.08
N ASP A 219 -2.21 21.65 -27.23
CA ASP A 219 -1.19 22.64 -27.62
C ASP A 219 0.25 22.11 -27.43
N LYS A 220 0.43 21.12 -26.54
CA LYS A 220 1.75 20.59 -26.16
C LYS A 220 1.75 19.07 -26.03
N ALA A 221 2.94 18.49 -26.14
CA ALA A 221 3.15 17.04 -26.04
C ALA A 221 2.90 16.51 -24.62
N ASP A 222 3.38 17.20 -23.60
CA ASP A 222 3.20 16.83 -22.20
C ASP A 222 1.71 16.77 -21.81
N ASP A 223 0.89 17.70 -22.32
CA ASP A 223 -0.56 17.71 -22.12
C ASP A 223 -1.24 16.43 -22.67
N ILE A 224 -0.76 15.91 -23.81
CA ILE A 224 -1.27 14.66 -24.40
C ILE A 224 -0.95 13.47 -23.48
N GLY A 225 0.32 13.35 -23.07
CA GLY A 225 0.76 12.25 -22.22
C GLY A 225 0.01 12.23 -20.89
N LEU A 226 -0.11 13.39 -20.23
CA LEU A 226 -0.84 13.56 -18.98
C LEU A 226 -2.34 13.24 -19.15
N TRP A 227 -2.95 13.62 -20.27
CA TRP A 227 -4.35 13.31 -20.54
C TRP A 227 -4.59 11.80 -20.68
N ILE A 228 -3.72 11.10 -21.43
CA ILE A 228 -3.78 9.63 -21.57
C ILE A 228 -3.59 8.97 -20.20
N TYR A 229 -2.61 9.41 -19.42
CA TYR A 229 -2.36 8.90 -18.06
C TYR A 229 -3.59 9.04 -17.16
N ASN A 230 -4.17 10.24 -17.11
CA ASN A 230 -5.35 10.51 -16.27
C ASN A 230 -6.55 9.65 -16.68
N LEU A 231 -6.74 9.46 -17.98
CA LEU A 231 -7.82 8.66 -18.52
C LEU A 231 -7.59 7.16 -18.24
N TYR A 232 -6.40 6.65 -18.51
CA TYR A 232 -6.10 5.22 -18.35
C TYR A 232 -6.14 4.77 -16.90
N LEU A 233 -5.64 5.60 -15.97
CA LEU A 233 -5.69 5.31 -14.53
C LEU A 233 -7.04 5.64 -13.87
N GLY A 234 -7.93 6.39 -14.54
CA GLY A 234 -9.21 6.80 -13.96
C GLY A 234 -9.04 7.83 -12.84
N MET A 235 -8.14 8.80 -13.05
CA MET A 235 -7.74 9.75 -12.00
C MET A 235 -8.90 10.60 -11.47
N ASP A 236 -9.94 10.84 -12.26
CA ASP A 236 -11.16 11.53 -11.82
C ASP A 236 -11.83 10.85 -10.61
N LYS A 237 -11.79 9.52 -10.56
CA LYS A 237 -12.34 8.72 -9.44
C LYS A 237 -11.30 8.35 -8.39
N VAL A 238 -10.04 8.24 -8.78
CA VAL A 238 -8.94 7.91 -7.85
C VAL A 238 -8.58 9.10 -6.96
N LEU A 239 -8.63 10.34 -7.46
CA LEU A 239 -8.24 11.53 -6.70
C LEU A 239 -9.01 11.69 -5.37
N PRO A 240 -10.35 11.58 -5.31
CA PRO A 240 -11.08 11.63 -4.05
C PRO A 240 -10.66 10.53 -3.05
N LEU A 241 -10.31 9.34 -3.54
CA LEU A 241 -9.85 8.24 -2.70
C LEU A 241 -8.43 8.50 -2.16
N ILE A 242 -7.58 9.18 -2.93
CA ILE A 242 -6.26 9.63 -2.44
C ILE A 242 -6.43 10.69 -1.33
N GLU A 243 -7.41 11.59 -1.45
CA GLU A 243 -7.72 12.54 -0.38
C GLU A 243 -8.17 11.83 0.90
N GLU A 244 -9.08 10.84 0.77
CA GLU A 244 -9.49 9.98 1.90
C GLU A 244 -8.30 9.24 2.51
N LEU A 245 -7.38 8.72 1.67
CA LEU A 245 -6.18 8.03 2.13
C LEU A 245 -5.28 8.95 2.98
N LYS A 246 -5.11 10.21 2.57
CA LYS A 246 -4.35 11.22 3.35
C LYS A 246 -5.00 11.49 4.71
N GLU A 247 -6.32 11.58 4.78
CA GLU A 247 -7.02 11.72 6.06
C GLU A 247 -6.82 10.50 6.97
N ILE A 248 -6.83 9.30 6.39
CA ILE A 248 -6.57 8.05 7.11
C ILE A 248 -5.10 8.01 7.60
N GLU A 249 -4.15 8.45 6.78
CA GLU A 249 -2.73 8.55 7.11
C GLU A 249 -2.50 9.48 8.32
N GLU A 250 -3.10 10.67 8.34
CA GLU A 250 -3.02 11.56 9.51
C GLU A 250 -3.57 10.91 10.79
N ASN A 251 -4.66 10.16 10.66
CA ASN A 251 -5.26 9.44 11.77
C ASN A 251 -4.38 8.27 12.25
N LEU A 252 -3.65 7.64 11.33
CA LEU A 252 -2.65 6.63 11.60
C LEU A 252 -1.40 7.22 12.26
N ASP A 253 -1.02 8.44 11.94
CA ASP A 253 0.11 9.10 12.60
C ASP A 253 -0.23 9.48 14.04
N LYS A 254 -1.42 10.07 14.26
CA LYS A 254 -1.94 10.32 15.62
C LYS A 254 -2.01 9.03 16.46
N PHE A 255 -2.40 7.92 15.83
CA PHE A 255 -2.39 6.61 16.47
C PHE A 255 -0.98 6.15 16.82
N ARG A 256 -0.04 6.25 15.87
CA ARG A 256 1.37 5.94 16.07
C ARG A 256 1.95 6.74 17.23
N GLU A 257 1.72 8.04 17.29
CA GLU A 257 2.15 8.92 18.38
C GLU A 257 1.58 8.47 19.74
N LYS A 258 0.31 8.08 19.77
CA LYS A 258 -0.31 7.53 20.98
C LYS A 258 0.37 6.24 21.45
N LEU A 259 0.76 5.35 20.53
CA LEU A 259 1.54 4.16 20.87
C LEU A 259 2.90 4.52 21.49
N VAL A 260 3.59 5.51 20.90
CA VAL A 260 4.86 6.03 21.44
C VAL A 260 4.66 6.52 22.87
N LEU A 261 3.70 7.43 23.09
CA LEU A 261 3.43 8.01 24.41
C LEU A 261 3.10 6.92 25.44
N THR A 262 2.23 5.98 25.07
CA THR A 262 1.83 4.86 25.94
C THR A 262 3.02 3.95 26.28
N SER A 263 3.98 3.80 25.37
CA SER A 263 5.20 3.03 25.63
C SER A 263 6.15 3.67 26.66
N TYR A 264 6.04 4.98 26.90
CA TYR A 264 6.88 5.71 27.86
C TYR A 264 6.22 5.94 29.22
N THR A 265 4.88 5.97 29.29
CA THR A 265 4.11 6.02 30.55
C THR A 265 4.03 4.66 31.22
#